data_AF-A0A8T7IUY9-F1
#
_entry.id   AF-A0A8T7IUY9-F1
#
_cell.length_a   1.000
_cell.length_b   1.000
_cell.length_c   1.000
_cell.angle_alpha   90.00
_cell.angle_beta   90.00
_cell.angle_gamma   90.00
#
_symmetry.space_group_name_H-M   'P 1'
#
loop_
_entity.id
_entity.type
_entity.pdbx_description
1 polymer ?
#
loop_
_entity_poly.entity_id
_entity_poly.type
_entity_poly.pdbx_seq_one_letter_code
_entity_poly.pdbx_strand_id
1 'polypeptide(L)'
;MRGLVLIGLILTLSGCIGPGSRPSDLDNLCEMFSQREDWYEDALEAQERWGTPIQVPMSIIYQESSFRHDARPPMRYFLFIPYGRASTAYGYPQAKDETWDEYISETGNWG
;
A
#
# COMPACT_ATOMS: atom_id res chain seq x y z
N MET A 1 -26.43 23.78 26.80
CA MET A 1 -24.98 23.65 27.11
C MET A 1 -24.44 22.23 26.86
N ARG A 2 -25.06 21.15 27.34
CA ARG A 2 -24.57 19.76 27.12
C ARG A 2 -24.46 19.37 25.63
N GLY A 3 -25.41 19.77 24.79
CA GLY A 3 -25.36 19.48 23.34
C GLY A 3 -24.26 20.22 22.58
N LEU A 4 -23.92 21.46 22.99
CA LEU A 4 -22.83 22.23 22.38
C LEU A 4 -21.45 21.64 22.71
N VAL A 5 -21.29 21.09 23.91
CA VAL A 5 -20.06 20.37 24.31
C VAL A 5 -19.88 19.08 23.50
N LEU A 6 -20.97 18.34 23.25
CA LEU A 6 -20.94 17.13 22.42
C LEU A 6 -20.60 17.42 20.95
N ILE A 7 -21.14 18.50 20.37
CA ILE A 7 -20.83 18.91 18.99
C ILE A 7 -19.37 19.38 18.88
N GLY A 8 -18.88 20.14 19.88
CA GLY A 8 -17.47 20.54 19.94
C GLY A 8 -16.52 19.34 19.99
N LEU A 9 -16.87 18.30 20.75
CA LEU A 9 -16.06 17.07 20.87
C LEU A 9 -16.00 16.26 19.57
N ILE A 10 -17.11 16.19 18.83
CA ILE A 10 -17.17 15.50 17.52
C ILE A 10 -16.32 16.23 16.47
N LEU A 11 -16.33 17.57 16.48
CA LEU A 11 -15.51 18.37 15.57
C LEU A 11 -14.00 18.28 15.87
N THR A 12 -13.60 18.00 17.11
CA THR A 12 -12.19 17.73 17.44
C THR A 12 -11.73 16.32 17.05
N LEU A 13 -12.65 15.40 16.75
CA LEU A 13 -12.35 14.02 16.35
C LEU A 13 -12.30 13.83 14.82
N SER A 14 -12.58 14.87 14.03
CA SER A 14 -12.33 14.83 12.58
C SER A 14 -10.83 14.95 12.32
N GLY A 15 -10.10 13.87 12.57
CA GLY A 15 -8.71 13.72 12.14
C GLY A 15 -8.62 13.80 10.62
N CYS A 16 -7.56 14.41 10.12
CA CYS A 16 -7.26 14.48 8.69
C CYS A 16 -6.95 13.07 8.16
N ILE A 17 -7.91 12.44 7.49
CA ILE A 17 -7.59 11.41 6.49
C ILE A 17 -7.05 12.20 5.30
N GLY A 18 -5.72 12.23 5.16
CA GLY A 18 -5.06 12.86 4.03
C GLY A 18 -5.55 12.29 2.70
N PRO A 19 -5.44 13.05 1.59
CA PRO A 19 -5.79 12.54 0.27
C PRO A 19 -5.09 11.19 0.04
N GLY A 20 -5.87 10.20 -0.38
CA GLY A 20 -5.48 8.79 -0.35
C GLY A 20 -4.11 8.52 -0.96
N SER A 21 -3.36 7.60 -0.35
CA SER A 21 -2.01 7.21 -0.73
C SER A 21 -1.83 6.72 -2.18
N ARG A 22 -2.93 6.53 -2.92
CA ARG A 22 -2.97 6.02 -4.29
C ARG A 22 -3.04 7.17 -5.30
N PRO A 23 -2.12 7.24 -6.28
CA PRO A 23 -2.19 8.22 -7.37
C PRO A 23 -3.47 8.11 -8.21
N SER A 24 -3.87 9.23 -8.83
CA SER A 24 -5.15 9.34 -9.52
C SER A 24 -5.17 8.67 -10.90
N ASP A 25 -4.09 8.82 -11.66
CA ASP A 25 -3.85 8.16 -12.94
C ASP A 25 -2.74 7.11 -12.76
N LEU A 26 -3.06 5.84 -12.93
CA LEU A 26 -2.12 4.73 -12.75
C LEU A 26 -1.47 4.27 -14.06
N ASP A 27 -1.99 4.71 -15.20
CA ASP A 27 -1.51 4.30 -16.51
C ASP A 27 -0.41 5.25 -17.02
N ASN A 28 -0.25 6.41 -16.36
CA ASN A 28 0.80 7.39 -16.65
C ASN A 28 1.77 7.56 -15.48
N LEU A 29 2.91 6.85 -15.54
CA LEU A 29 3.94 6.87 -14.51
C LEU A 29 4.54 8.28 -14.27
N CYS A 30 4.69 9.08 -15.32
CA CYS A 30 5.23 10.44 -15.19
C CYS A 30 4.26 11.33 -14.40
N GLU A 31 2.97 11.18 -14.63
CA GLU A 31 1.92 11.90 -13.90
C GLU A 31 1.79 11.42 -12.45
N MET A 32 2.02 10.13 -12.20
CA MET A 32 2.11 9.63 -10.82
C MET A 32 3.26 10.32 -10.07
N PHE A 33 4.45 10.40 -10.67
CA PHE A 33 5.60 11.04 -10.04
C PHE A 33 5.45 12.55 -9.89
N SER A 34 4.76 13.24 -10.81
CA SER A 34 4.47 14.68 -10.66
C SER A 34 3.49 14.95 -9.52
N GLN A 35 2.51 14.06 -9.31
CA GLN A 35 1.56 14.17 -8.19
C GLN A 35 2.19 13.77 -6.86
N ARG A 36 3.19 12.88 -6.89
CA ARG A 36 3.78 12.20 -5.73
C ARG A 36 5.29 12.08 -5.91
N GLU A 37 5.99 13.17 -5.59
CA GLU A 37 7.46 13.23 -5.69
C GLU A 37 8.14 12.19 -4.77
N ASP A 38 7.51 11.84 -3.63
CA ASP A 38 7.95 10.79 -2.72
C ASP A 38 8.14 9.44 -3.41
N TRP A 39 7.22 9.09 -4.32
CA TRP A 39 7.32 7.84 -5.09
C TRP A 39 8.50 7.82 -6.05
N TYR A 40 8.89 8.98 -6.58
CA TYR A 40 10.02 9.06 -7.49
C TYR A 40 11.34 8.92 -6.71
N GLU A 41 11.44 9.56 -5.55
CA GLU A 41 12.58 9.42 -4.64
C GLU A 41 12.77 7.95 -4.20
N ASP A 42 11.70 7.30 -3.74
CA ASP A 42 11.73 5.88 -3.35
C ASP A 42 12.13 4.96 -4.52
N ALA A 43 11.64 5.26 -5.72
CA ALA A 43 11.96 4.48 -6.91
C ALA A 43 13.43 4.67 -7.36
N LEU A 44 13.96 5.89 -7.23
CA LEU A 44 15.38 6.17 -7.46
C LEU A 44 16.26 5.43 -6.45
N GLU A 45 15.93 5.48 -5.16
CA GLU A 45 16.67 4.73 -4.13
C GLU A 45 16.66 3.23 -4.42
N ALA A 46 15.50 2.68 -4.80
CA ALA A 46 15.39 1.28 -5.19
C ALA A 46 16.24 0.95 -6.42
N GLN A 47 16.30 1.85 -7.41
CA GLN A 47 17.16 1.70 -8.58
C GLN A 47 18.64 1.75 -8.20
N GLU A 48 19.07 2.68 -7.35
CA GLU A 48 20.46 2.79 -6.90
C GLU A 48 20.89 1.56 -6.09
N ARG A 49 20.00 1.05 -5.24
CA ARG A 49 20.24 -0.11 -4.39
C ARG A 49 20.30 -1.43 -5.17
N TRP A 50 19.38 -1.63 -6.11
CA TRP A 50 19.17 -2.92 -6.77
C TRP A 50 19.54 -2.94 -8.26
N GLY A 51 19.94 -1.80 -8.83
CA GLY A 51 20.32 -1.66 -10.24
C GLY A 51 19.19 -1.87 -11.26
N THR A 52 17.95 -2.02 -10.79
CA THR A 52 16.79 -2.32 -11.65
C THR A 52 16.20 -1.01 -12.20
N PRO A 53 15.83 -0.94 -13.49
CA PRO A 53 15.17 0.24 -14.04
C PRO A 53 13.84 0.53 -13.34
N ILE A 54 13.59 1.78 -12.95
CA ILE A 54 12.41 2.23 -12.17
C ILE A 54 11.08 1.67 -12.68
N GLN A 55 10.88 1.63 -14.00
CA GLN A 55 9.63 1.16 -14.60
C GLN A 55 9.31 -0.31 -14.30
N VAL A 56 10.33 -1.14 -14.02
CA VAL A 56 10.14 -2.58 -13.74
C VAL A 56 9.43 -2.81 -12.41
N PRO A 57 9.96 -2.39 -11.23
CA PRO A 57 9.23 -2.53 -9.98
C PRO A 57 7.89 -1.78 -10.00
N MET A 58 7.80 -0.63 -10.67
CA MET A 58 6.53 0.10 -10.80
C MET A 58 5.48 -0.71 -11.59
N SER A 59 5.86 -1.39 -12.67
CA SER A 59 4.95 -2.27 -13.42
C SER A 59 4.49 -3.49 -12.62
N ILE A 60 5.37 -4.05 -11.79
CA ILE A 60 5.03 -5.15 -10.87
C ILE A 60 4.01 -4.65 -9.83
N ILE A 61 4.25 -3.50 -9.20
CA ILE A 61 3.33 -2.91 -8.22
C ILE A 61 1.96 -2.62 -8.86
N TYR A 62 1.93 -2.11 -10.10
CA TYR A 62 0.69 -1.90 -10.85
C TYR A 62 -0.10 -3.20 -11.03
N GLN A 63 0.58 -4.26 -11.45
CA GLN A 63 -0.05 -5.54 -11.77
C GLN A 63 -0.49 -6.32 -10.52
N GLU A 64 0.29 -6.27 -9.44
CA GLU A 64 0.05 -7.05 -8.23
C GLU A 64 -0.95 -6.36 -7.29
N SER A 65 -0.85 -5.05 -7.12
CA SER A 65 -1.61 -4.31 -6.10
C SER A 65 -2.34 -3.09 -6.64
N SER A 66 -2.03 -2.68 -7.87
CA SER A 66 -2.45 -1.39 -8.44
C SER A 66 -2.17 -0.22 -7.50
N PHE A 67 -0.98 -0.20 -6.89
CA PHE A 67 -0.56 0.83 -5.94
C PHE A 67 -1.45 0.94 -4.68
N ARG A 68 -2.07 -0.17 -4.24
CA ARG A 68 -2.71 -0.25 -2.91
C ARG A 68 -1.73 -0.81 -1.88
N HIS A 69 -1.37 0.02 -0.90
CA HIS A 69 -0.47 -0.37 0.18
C HIS A 69 -0.96 -1.57 1.00
N ASP A 70 -2.28 -1.75 1.14
CA ASP A 70 -2.92 -2.80 1.93
C ASP A 70 -3.62 -3.86 1.07
N ALA A 71 -3.17 -4.03 -0.18
CA ALA A 71 -3.70 -5.04 -1.07
C ALA A 71 -3.64 -6.44 -0.44
N ARG A 72 -4.78 -7.14 -0.43
CA ARG A 72 -4.87 -8.52 0.06
C ARG A 72 -5.95 -9.29 -0.70
N PRO A 73 -5.80 -10.60 -0.94
CA PRO A 73 -6.80 -11.42 -1.59
C PRO A 73 -8.16 -11.35 -0.88
N PRO A 74 -9.30 -11.37 -1.58
CA PRO A 74 -10.61 -11.25 -0.96
C PRO A 74 -10.87 -12.35 0.08
N MET A 75 -11.58 -11.99 1.14
CA MET A 75 -12.05 -12.94 2.17
C MET A 75 -13.06 -13.89 1.53
N ARG A 76 -12.89 -15.19 1.75
CA ARG A 76 -13.86 -16.20 1.33
C ARG A 76 -14.81 -16.50 2.48
N TYR A 77 -16.07 -16.74 2.11
CA TYR A 77 -17.16 -16.98 3.05
C TYR A 77 -17.87 -18.30 2.72
N PHE A 78 -18.27 -19.02 3.75
CA PHE A 78 -19.20 -20.14 3.64
C PHE A 78 -20.45 -19.76 4.42
N LEU A 79 -21.58 -19.58 3.72
CA LEU A 79 -22.86 -19.15 4.32
C LEU A 79 -22.62 -18.06 5.39
N PHE A 80 -22.13 -16.87 5.00
CA PHE A 80 -21.75 -15.73 5.88
C PHE A 80 -20.59 -15.91 6.88
N ILE A 81 -20.07 -17.12 7.12
CA ILE A 81 -18.93 -17.33 8.03
C ILE A 81 -17.60 -17.15 7.24
N PRO A 82 -16.72 -16.21 7.64
CA PRO A 82 -15.41 -16.07 7.01
C PRO A 82 -14.54 -17.28 7.39
N TYR A 83 -13.98 -17.97 6.39
CA TYR A 83 -13.15 -19.16 6.64
C TYR A 83 -11.69 -19.00 6.20
N GLY A 84 -11.36 -17.96 5.44
CA GLY A 84 -9.99 -17.70 5.04
C GLY A 84 -9.86 -16.86 3.77
N ARG A 85 -8.65 -16.38 3.50
CA ARG A 85 -8.30 -15.77 2.21
C ARG A 85 -7.72 -16.85 1.29
N ALA A 86 -7.65 -16.54 -0.01
CA ALA A 86 -7.05 -17.46 -0.97
C ALA A 86 -5.54 -17.68 -0.74
N SER A 87 -4.86 -16.67 -0.21
CA SER A 87 -3.41 -16.65 0.05
C SER A 87 -3.13 -15.64 1.18
N THR A 88 -1.95 -15.76 1.79
CA THR A 88 -1.37 -14.82 2.75
C THR A 88 -0.78 -13.57 2.08
N ALA A 89 -0.68 -13.58 0.74
CA ALA A 89 -0.13 -12.50 -0.07
C ALA A 89 -0.60 -11.10 0.35
N TYR A 90 0.34 -10.17 0.57
CA TYR A 90 0.06 -8.86 1.16
C TYR A 90 0.86 -7.70 0.51
N GLY A 91 0.22 -6.53 0.45
CA GLY A 91 0.84 -5.24 0.14
C GLY A 91 1.21 -5.05 -1.33
N TYR A 92 2.07 -4.06 -1.60
CA TYR A 92 2.53 -3.74 -2.95
C TYR A 92 3.11 -4.92 -3.74
N PRO A 93 4.00 -5.76 -3.16
CA PRO A 93 4.59 -6.88 -3.88
C PRO A 93 3.68 -8.11 -3.91
N GLN A 94 2.56 -8.11 -3.17
CA GLN A 94 1.75 -9.31 -2.93
C GLN A 94 2.60 -10.49 -2.43
N ALA A 95 3.60 -10.23 -1.59
CA ALA A 95 4.48 -11.25 -1.04
C ALA A 95 3.73 -12.12 -0.02
N LYS A 96 3.96 -13.44 -0.06
CA LYS A 96 3.44 -14.38 0.94
C LYS A 96 4.29 -14.31 2.21
N ASP A 97 3.69 -14.63 3.35
CA ASP A 97 4.37 -14.68 4.65
C ASP A 97 5.71 -15.43 4.58
N GLU A 98 5.73 -16.61 3.96
CA GLU A 98 6.94 -17.44 3.88
C GLU A 98 8.04 -16.79 3.03
N THR A 99 7.66 -16.09 1.96
CA THR A 99 8.60 -15.33 1.11
C THR A 99 9.13 -14.09 1.83
N TRP A 100 8.30 -13.46 2.65
CA TRP A 100 8.71 -12.30 3.43
C TRP A 100 9.67 -12.68 4.55
N ASP A 101 9.40 -13.80 5.23
CA ASP A 101 10.29 -14.35 6.26
C ASP A 101 11.66 -14.71 5.69
N GLU A 102 11.71 -15.30 4.49
CA GLU A 102 12.95 -15.58 3.76
C GLU A 102 13.73 -14.30 3.46
N TYR A 103 13.08 -13.28 2.89
CA TYR A 103 13.69 -11.97 2.63
C TYR A 103 14.27 -11.31 3.89
N ILE A 104 13.54 -11.34 5.01
CA ILE A 104 14.03 -10.81 6.28
C ILE A 104 15.29 -11.57 6.73
N SER A 105 15.27 -12.90 6.63
CA SER A 105 16.38 -13.76 7.05
C SER A 105 17.65 -13.52 6.23
N GLU A 106 17.51 -13.27 4.93
CA GLU A 106 18.65 -13.07 4.02
C GLU A 106 19.21 -11.66 4.08
N THR A 107 18.35 -10.67 4.23
CA THR A 107 18.74 -9.26 4.06
C THR A 107 18.80 -8.48 5.37
N GLY A 108 18.17 -8.97 6.44
CA GLY A 108 18.01 -8.26 7.72
C GLY A 108 17.06 -7.07 7.65
N ASN A 109 16.41 -6.81 6.52
CA ASN A 109 15.44 -5.72 6.36
C ASN A 109 14.02 -6.24 6.60
N TRP A 110 13.17 -5.44 7.24
CA TRP A 110 11.80 -5.84 7.60
C TRP A 110 10.71 -4.87 7.12
N GLY A 111 11.10 -3.80 6.41
CA GLY A 111 10.22 -2.71 6.00
C GLY A 111 10.45 -1.45 6.82
#